data_AF-A0AAD9NTK6-F1
#
_entry.id   AF-A0AAD9NTK6-F1
#
_cell.length_a   1.000
_cell.length_b   1.000
_cell.length_c   1.000
_cell.angle_alpha   90.00
_cell.angle_beta   90.00
_cell.angle_gamma   90.00
#
_symmetry.space_group_name_H-M   'P 1'
#
loop_
_entity.id
_entity.type
_entity.pdbx_description
1 polymer ?
#
loop_
_entity_poly.entity_id
_entity_poly.type
_entity_poly.pdbx_seq_one_letter_code
_entity_poly.pdbx_strand_id
1 'polypeptide(L)'
;MLHVAPPCSAPSVLWDSKLSDKTGFVEVDKGTCQHVRFANIFALGDCSNLPTSKTAAAISSQYHILSMNLAEVMAGRSPSHKYDGYTACPLVTKKGLCILAEFGYGGKDLETFPFDQSVPRLGAYVMKVYVMPLLYWHLFITGYWNGPTLLRKIFHLWMKD
;
A
#
# COMPACT_ATOMS: atom_id res chain seq x y z
N MET A 1 28.68 16.89 1.08
CA MET A 1 27.29 16.85 0.58
C MET A 1 26.39 16.44 1.75
N LEU A 2 25.26 17.12 1.96
CA LEU A 2 24.27 16.79 3.00
C LEU A 2 22.92 16.55 2.32
N HIS A 3 22.24 15.45 2.67
CA HIS A 3 20.89 15.14 2.20
C HIS A 3 19.98 14.99 3.42
N VAL A 4 18.98 15.86 3.55
CA VAL A 4 18.04 15.86 4.69
C VAL A 4 16.67 15.41 4.18
N ALA A 5 16.14 14.34 4.77
CA ALA A 5 14.72 14.02 4.66
C ALA A 5 13.95 14.89 5.66
N PRO A 6 12.96 15.69 5.24
CA PRO A 6 12.24 16.56 6.16
C PRO A 6 11.42 15.74 7.16
N PRO A 7 11.20 16.25 8.39
CA PRO A 7 10.21 15.68 9.28
C PRO A 7 8.82 15.77 8.63
N CYS A 8 8.06 14.67 8.68
CA CYS A 8 6.70 14.61 8.15
C CYS A 8 5.70 14.39 9.29
N SER A 9 4.51 14.96 9.17
CA SER A 9 3.37 14.77 10.09
C SER A 9 2.07 14.57 9.30
N ALA A 10 0.99 14.25 10.00
CA ALA A 10 -0.34 14.36 9.41
C ALA A 10 -0.61 15.82 8.94
N PRO A 11 -1.38 16.01 7.86
CA PRO A 11 -1.85 17.33 7.43
C PRO A 11 -2.51 18.13 8.58
N SER A 12 -2.25 19.43 8.66
CA SER A 12 -2.74 20.30 9.74
C SER A 12 -4.26 20.26 9.92
N VAL A 13 -5.01 20.19 8.82
CA VAL A 13 -6.48 20.09 8.83
C VAL A 13 -7.01 18.84 9.56
N LEU A 14 -6.19 17.80 9.70
CA LEU A 14 -6.58 16.58 10.39
C LEU A 14 -6.34 16.65 11.90
N TRP A 15 -5.38 17.44 12.39
CA TRP A 15 -5.02 17.45 13.81
C TRP A 15 -6.20 17.80 14.73
N ASP A 16 -6.99 18.80 14.36
CA ASP A 16 -8.16 19.23 15.14
C ASP A 16 -9.46 18.54 14.70
N SER A 17 -9.37 17.57 13.79
CA SER A 17 -10.52 16.87 13.26
C SER A 17 -11.02 15.78 14.21
N LYS A 18 -12.34 15.62 14.29
CA LYS A 18 -12.97 14.49 14.98
C LYS A 18 -12.61 13.14 14.35
N LEU A 19 -12.03 13.13 13.15
CA LEU A 19 -11.63 11.92 12.41
C LEU A 19 -10.28 11.36 12.83
N SER A 20 -9.51 12.10 13.61
CA SER A 20 -8.12 11.73 13.87
C SER A 20 -7.96 10.97 15.16
N ASP A 21 -6.93 10.14 15.20
CA ASP A 21 -6.41 9.56 16.43
C ASP A 21 -5.50 10.55 17.17
N LYS A 22 -4.89 10.10 18.28
CA LYS A 22 -4.02 10.93 19.13
C LYS A 22 -2.75 11.43 18.43
N THR A 23 -2.44 10.89 17.25
CA THR A 23 -1.27 11.26 16.44
C THR A 23 -1.62 12.12 15.22
N GLY A 24 -2.89 12.52 15.10
CA GLY A 24 -3.38 13.43 14.05
C GLY A 24 -3.72 12.75 12.72
N PHE A 25 -3.54 11.43 12.61
CA PHE A 25 -3.89 10.66 11.41
C PHE A 25 -5.33 10.15 11.49
N VAL A 26 -5.98 9.97 10.33
CA VAL A 26 -7.37 9.48 10.29
C VAL A 26 -7.44 8.07 10.88
N GLU A 27 -8.32 7.90 11.86
CA GLU A 27 -8.47 6.67 12.62
C GLU A 27 -9.33 5.65 11.88
N VAL A 28 -8.72 4.58 11.36
CA VAL A 28 -9.41 3.57 10.55
C VAL A 28 -9.20 2.15 11.07
N ASP A 29 -10.15 1.27 10.77
CA ASP A 29 -9.96 -0.17 10.93
C ASP A 29 -8.86 -0.64 9.97
N LYS A 30 -7.85 -1.32 10.53
CA LYS A 30 -6.67 -1.76 9.79
C LYS A 30 -6.98 -2.71 8.63
N GLY A 31 -8.11 -3.41 8.67
CA GLY A 31 -8.53 -4.35 7.65
C GLY A 31 -9.44 -3.70 6.61
N THR A 32 -10.40 -2.88 7.01
CA THR A 32 -11.45 -2.41 6.10
C THR A 32 -11.20 -1.03 5.52
N CYS A 33 -10.27 -0.26 6.10
CA CYS A 33 -10.02 1.16 5.79
C CYS A 33 -11.22 2.09 6.13
N GLN A 34 -12.24 1.57 6.81
CA GLN A 34 -13.38 2.35 7.30
C GLN A 34 -13.02 3.03 8.62
N HIS A 35 -13.51 4.24 8.84
CA HIS A 35 -13.31 4.95 10.10
C HIS A 35 -14.00 4.24 11.26
N VAL A 36 -13.30 4.08 12.39
CA VAL A 36 -13.78 3.24 13.50
C VAL A 36 -14.97 3.83 14.27
N ARG A 37 -15.15 5.16 14.24
CA ARG A 37 -16.27 5.88 14.88
C ARG A 37 -17.38 6.34 13.92
N PHE A 38 -17.12 6.37 12.61
CA PHE A 38 -18.00 6.99 11.62
C PHE A 38 -18.16 6.05 10.41
N ALA A 39 -19.27 5.31 10.38
CA ALA A 39 -19.47 4.23 9.40
C ALA A 39 -19.53 4.71 7.92
N ASN A 40 -19.77 5.99 7.68
CA ASN A 40 -19.81 6.59 6.34
C ASN A 40 -18.50 7.26 5.93
N ILE A 41 -17.42 7.09 6.71
CA ILE A 41 -16.11 7.69 6.45
C ILE A 41 -15.08 6.59 6.21
N PHE A 42 -14.22 6.82 5.22
CA PHE A 42 -13.13 5.94 4.86
C PHE A 42 -11.87 6.77 4.64
N ALA A 43 -10.69 6.18 4.89
CA ALA A 43 -9.41 6.81 4.56
C ALA A 43 -8.38 5.76 4.16
N LEU A 44 -7.45 6.18 3.29
CA LEU A 44 -6.34 5.37 2.82
C LEU A 44 -5.08 6.24 2.67
N GLY A 45 -3.94 5.63 2.43
CA GLY A 45 -2.68 6.31 2.16
C GLY A 45 -2.11 7.02 3.37
N ASP A 46 -1.26 8.00 3.11
CA ASP A 46 -0.37 8.59 4.11
C ASP A 46 -1.11 9.33 5.23
N CYS A 47 -2.35 9.77 5.01
CA CYS A 47 -3.16 10.44 6.03
C CYS A 47 -3.85 9.50 7.01
N SER A 48 -3.92 8.20 6.70
CA SER A 48 -4.51 7.18 7.58
C SER A 48 -3.52 6.69 8.64
N ASN A 49 -4.04 6.14 9.73
CA ASN A 49 -3.24 5.48 10.76
C ASN A 49 -3.00 3.98 10.51
N LEU A 50 -3.16 3.50 9.27
CA LEU A 50 -2.87 2.12 8.90
C LEU A 50 -1.42 1.75 9.30
N PRO A 51 -1.20 0.69 10.11
CA PRO A 51 0.10 0.39 10.70
C PRO A 51 1.03 -0.35 9.71
N THR A 52 1.31 0.29 8.58
CA THR A 52 2.21 -0.20 7.51
C THR A 52 3.04 0.97 6.95
N SER A 53 4.00 0.67 6.08
CA SER A 53 4.80 1.72 5.43
C SER A 53 3.94 2.54 4.47
N LYS A 54 4.01 3.86 4.60
CA LYS A 54 3.31 4.88 3.81
C LYS A 54 3.93 4.99 2.41
N THR A 55 3.42 4.20 1.46
CA THR A 55 3.94 4.10 0.09
C THR A 55 2.82 4.09 -0.94
N ALA A 56 3.12 4.47 -2.19
CA ALA A 56 2.18 4.34 -3.30
C ALA A 56 1.78 2.88 -3.58
N ALA A 57 2.67 1.92 -3.32
CA ALA A 57 2.34 0.50 -3.43
C ALA A 57 1.27 0.10 -2.40
N ALA A 58 1.37 0.60 -1.17
CA ALA A 58 0.33 0.40 -0.16
C ALA A 58 -1.01 0.99 -0.60
N ILE A 59 -1.01 2.22 -1.14
CA ILE A 59 -2.22 2.87 -1.67
C ILE A 59 -2.90 1.99 -2.74
N SER A 60 -2.15 1.32 -3.62
CA SER A 60 -2.76 0.47 -4.66
C SER A 60 -3.58 -0.70 -4.10
N SER A 61 -3.11 -1.36 -3.04
CA SER A 61 -3.85 -2.43 -2.38
C SER A 61 -4.96 -1.89 -1.46
N GLN A 62 -4.72 -0.75 -0.79
CA GLN A 62 -5.73 -0.10 0.06
C GLN A 62 -6.92 0.39 -0.76
N TYR A 63 -6.69 1.02 -1.91
CA TYR A 63 -7.73 1.45 -2.83
C TYR A 63 -8.65 0.30 -3.24
N HIS A 64 -8.07 -0.86 -3.57
CA HIS A 64 -8.85 -2.03 -3.95
C HIS A 64 -9.77 -2.50 -2.80
N ILE A 65 -9.23 -2.63 -1.59
CA ILE A 65 -10.02 -3.06 -0.42
C ILE A 65 -11.09 -2.03 -0.05
N LEU A 66 -10.72 -0.74 -0.02
CA LEU A 66 -11.61 0.35 0.34
C LEU A 66 -12.77 0.47 -0.66
N SER A 67 -12.50 0.37 -1.96
CA SER A 67 -13.56 0.49 -2.98
C SER A 67 -14.61 -0.63 -2.88
N MET A 68 -14.18 -1.87 -2.60
CA MET A 68 -15.12 -2.98 -2.36
C MET A 68 -15.93 -2.78 -1.08
N ASN A 69 -15.28 -2.40 0.01
CA ASN A 69 -15.96 -2.15 1.30
C ASN A 69 -16.91 -0.94 1.24
N LEU A 70 -16.54 0.11 0.51
CA LEU A 70 -17.42 1.26 0.25
C LEU A 70 -18.67 0.82 -0.51
N ALA A 71 -18.52 -0.02 -1.54
CA ALA A 71 -19.66 -0.57 -2.28
C ALA A 71 -20.57 -1.44 -1.40
N GLU A 72 -20.02 -2.23 -0.48
CA GLU A 72 -20.82 -2.98 0.50
C GLU A 72 -21.61 -2.05 1.43
N VAL A 73 -20.98 -1.01 1.96
CA VAL A 73 -21.65 -0.02 2.84
C VAL A 73 -22.74 0.74 2.10
N MET A 74 -22.49 1.15 0.85
CA MET A 74 -23.50 1.79 -0.01
C MET A 74 -24.70 0.87 -0.26
N ALA A 75 -24.50 -0.45 -0.24
CA ALA A 75 -25.55 -1.44 -0.37
C ALA A 75 -26.16 -1.89 0.98
N GLY A 76 -25.85 -1.19 2.08
CA GLY A 76 -26.37 -1.50 3.41
C GLY A 76 -25.76 -2.73 4.07
N ARG A 77 -24.63 -3.24 3.58
CA ARG A 77 -23.89 -4.37 4.14
C ARG A 77 -22.69 -3.92 4.96
N SER A 78 -22.26 -4.77 5.89
CA SER A 78 -21.01 -4.55 6.64
C SER A 78 -19.78 -4.83 5.77
N PRO A 79 -18.68 -4.06 5.91
CA PRO A 79 -17.42 -4.32 5.21
C PRO A 79 -16.85 -5.72 5.51
N SER A 80 -16.64 -6.52 4.48
CA SER A 80 -16.16 -7.90 4.59
C SER A 80 -14.73 -8.08 4.08
N HIS A 81 -14.23 -7.18 3.23
CA HIS A 81 -12.90 -7.28 2.64
C HIS A 81 -11.81 -6.78 3.59
N LYS A 82 -10.69 -7.50 3.62
CA LYS A 82 -9.57 -7.24 4.54
C LYS A 82 -8.28 -6.93 3.80
N TYR A 83 -7.69 -5.79 4.13
CA TYR A 83 -6.34 -5.40 3.78
C TYR A 83 -5.35 -6.11 4.70
N ASP A 84 -4.33 -6.71 4.10
CA ASP A 84 -3.27 -7.48 4.77
C ASP A 84 -2.07 -6.62 5.17
N GLY A 85 -2.13 -5.31 4.95
CA GLY A 85 -1.03 -4.39 5.21
C GLY A 85 0.02 -4.32 4.10
N TYR A 86 -0.23 -4.95 2.94
CA TYR A 86 0.70 -4.99 1.81
C TYR A 86 1.26 -3.59 1.49
N THR A 87 2.57 -3.51 1.39
CA THR A 87 3.34 -2.34 0.96
C THR A 87 4.61 -2.83 0.25
N ALA A 88 5.23 -1.95 -0.53
CA ALA A 88 6.48 -2.26 -1.20
C ALA A 88 7.44 -1.07 -1.15
N CYS A 89 8.73 -1.37 -0.98
CA CYS A 89 9.80 -0.40 -1.00
C CYS A 89 10.90 -0.87 -1.96
N PRO A 90 10.96 -0.33 -3.19
CA PRO A 90 12.04 -0.62 -4.11
C PRO A 90 13.30 0.17 -3.71
N LEU A 91 14.18 -0.48 -2.96
CA LEU A 91 15.43 0.06 -2.42
C LEU A 91 16.51 0.06 -3.49
N VAL A 92 16.71 1.20 -4.15
CA VAL A 92 17.79 1.38 -5.12
C VAL A 92 19.13 1.40 -4.39
N THR A 93 19.90 0.32 -4.50
CA THR A 93 21.19 0.17 -3.80
C THR A 93 22.34 0.84 -4.54
N LYS A 94 22.30 0.82 -5.87
CA LYS A 94 23.13 1.61 -6.77
C LYS A 94 22.45 1.72 -8.14
N LYS A 95 22.96 2.57 -9.02
CA LYS A 95 22.48 2.64 -10.41
C LYS A 95 22.55 1.23 -11.03
N GLY A 96 21.41 0.76 -11.53
CA GLY A 96 21.28 -0.56 -12.14
C GLY A 96 20.94 -1.70 -11.18
N LEU A 97 20.84 -1.49 -9.86
CA LEU A 97 20.44 -2.53 -8.92
C LEU A 97 19.40 -2.01 -7.91
N CYS A 98 18.43 -2.86 -7.59
CA CYS A 98 17.38 -2.58 -6.64
C CYS A 98 17.06 -3.86 -5.86
N ILE A 99 16.88 -3.72 -4.55
CA ILE A 99 16.19 -4.71 -3.71
C ILE A 99 14.71 -4.37 -3.74
N LEU A 100 13.83 -5.34 -3.96
CA LEU A 100 12.38 -5.12 -3.97
C LEU A 100 11.80 -5.69 -2.67
N ALA A 101 11.75 -4.87 -1.62
CA ALA A 101 11.16 -5.30 -0.35
C ALA A 101 9.63 -5.21 -0.44
N GLU A 102 8.93 -6.32 -0.21
CA GLU A 102 7.47 -6.39 -0.19
C GLU A 102 7.01 -7.12 1.07
N PHE A 103 6.11 -6.51 1.83
CA PHE A 103 5.68 -7.05 3.12
C PHE A 103 4.28 -6.60 3.50
N GLY A 104 3.64 -7.35 4.40
CA GLY A 104 2.35 -7.06 4.99
C GLY A 104 2.46 -6.57 6.44
N TYR A 105 1.32 -6.56 7.14
CA TYR A 105 1.29 -6.25 8.57
C TYR A 105 2.22 -7.18 9.37
N GLY A 106 2.86 -6.62 10.39
CA GLY A 106 3.83 -7.34 11.23
C GLY A 106 5.15 -7.65 10.53
N GLY A 107 5.41 -7.09 9.34
CA GLY A 107 6.65 -7.32 8.60
C GLY A 107 6.72 -8.69 7.92
N LYS A 108 5.57 -9.35 7.71
CA LYS A 108 5.51 -10.62 6.99
C LYS A 108 5.87 -10.42 5.52
N ASP A 109 6.83 -11.16 5.00
CA ASP A 109 7.21 -11.11 3.59
C ASP A 109 6.03 -11.46 2.67
N LEU A 110 5.86 -10.66 1.61
CA LEU A 110 4.79 -10.80 0.61
C LEU A 110 5.35 -10.55 -0.81
N GLU A 111 6.50 -11.14 -1.10
CA GLU A 111 7.19 -11.05 -2.39
C GLU A 111 6.26 -11.46 -3.55
N THR A 112 6.26 -10.67 -4.62
CA THR A 112 5.43 -10.91 -5.80
C THR A 112 6.04 -11.98 -6.70
N PHE A 113 7.37 -11.99 -6.85
CA PHE A 113 8.07 -12.87 -7.75
C PHE A 113 8.59 -14.13 -7.04
N PRO A 114 8.74 -15.27 -7.76
CA PRO A 114 9.12 -16.55 -7.17
C PRO A 114 10.65 -16.68 -7.05
N PHE A 115 11.31 -15.63 -6.56
CA PHE A 115 12.74 -15.60 -6.30
C PHE A 115 13.02 -14.60 -5.18
N ASP A 116 14.09 -14.85 -4.42
CA ASP A 116 14.53 -13.98 -3.32
C ASP A 116 14.73 -12.53 -3.82
N GLN A 117 13.86 -11.63 -3.35
CA GLN A 117 13.88 -10.21 -3.70
C GLN A 117 14.77 -9.38 -2.76
N SER A 118 15.32 -9.98 -1.70
CA SER A 118 16.34 -9.38 -0.84
C SER A 118 17.69 -9.20 -1.56
N VAL A 119 17.92 -9.96 -2.63
CA VAL A 119 19.09 -9.86 -3.49
C VAL A 119 18.94 -8.66 -4.45
N PRO A 120 19.92 -7.74 -4.54
CA PRO A 120 19.88 -6.64 -5.50
C PRO A 120 19.84 -7.13 -6.95
N ARG A 121 18.83 -6.72 -7.72
CA ARG A 121 18.62 -7.19 -9.10
C ARG A 121 18.46 -6.03 -10.09
N LEU A 122 18.97 -6.24 -11.30
CA LEU A 122 18.74 -5.34 -12.44
C LEU A 122 17.27 -5.31 -12.85
N GLY A 123 16.59 -6.45 -12.82
CA GLY A 123 15.16 -6.55 -13.15
C GLY A 123 14.29 -5.65 -12.25
N ALA A 124 14.51 -5.70 -10.94
CA ALA A 124 13.82 -4.83 -9.98
C ALA A 124 14.14 -3.34 -10.23
N TYR A 125 15.37 -3.01 -10.60
CA TYR A 125 15.76 -1.64 -10.94
C TYR A 125 15.04 -1.15 -12.20
N VAL A 126 15.06 -1.94 -13.28
CA VAL A 126 14.39 -1.62 -14.54
C VAL A 126 12.88 -1.47 -14.32
N MET A 127 12.28 -2.38 -13.55
CA MET A 127 10.87 -2.29 -13.17
C MET A 127 10.57 -0.98 -12.43
N LYS A 128 11.33 -0.65 -11.37
CA LYS A 128 11.14 0.59 -10.60
C LYS A 128 11.30 1.85 -11.45
N VAL A 129 12.31 1.89 -12.32
CA VAL A 129 12.70 3.11 -13.04
C VAL A 129 11.87 3.35 -14.29
N TYR A 130 11.49 2.29 -15.02
CA TYR A 130 10.84 2.43 -16.33
C TYR A 130 9.41 1.89 -16.35
N VAL A 131 9.14 0.75 -15.71
CA VAL A 131 7.81 0.12 -15.75
C VAL A 131 6.84 0.81 -14.80
N MET A 132 7.25 1.05 -13.55
CA MET A 132 6.38 1.62 -12.51
C MET A 132 5.86 3.03 -12.85
N PRO A 133 6.62 3.95 -13.47
CA PRO A 133 6.05 5.21 -13.93
C PRO A 133 4.95 5.04 -14.99
N LEU A 134 5.12 4.13 -15.95
CA LEU A 134 4.11 3.87 -16.97
C LEU A 134 2.85 3.26 -16.34
N LEU A 135 3.03 2.27 -15.46
CA LEU A 135 1.95 1.65 -14.69
C LEU A 135 1.22 2.68 -13.82
N TYR A 136 1.96 3.58 -13.17
CA TYR A 136 1.37 4.64 -12.35
C TYR A 136 0.41 5.52 -13.16
N TRP A 137 0.87 6.06 -14.29
CA TRP A 137 0.09 7.02 -15.08
C TRP A 137 -1.05 6.37 -15.88
N HIS A 138 -0.86 5.15 -16.39
CA HIS A 138 -1.82 4.55 -17.32
C HIS A 138 -2.76 3.53 -16.67
N LEU A 139 -2.42 3.01 -15.48
CA LEU A 139 -3.22 1.99 -14.80
C LEU A 139 -3.61 2.40 -13.38
N PHE A 140 -2.68 2.94 -12.59
CA PHE A 140 -2.96 3.20 -11.17
C PHE A 140 -3.89 4.38 -10.95
N ILE A 141 -3.56 5.57 -11.47
CA ILE A 141 -4.43 6.74 -11.29
C ILE A 141 -5.78 6.62 -12.03
N THR A 142 -5.87 5.70 -13.00
CA THR A 142 -7.10 5.40 -13.74
C THR A 142 -7.91 4.28 -13.09
N GLY A 143 -7.48 3.74 -11.94
CA GLY A 143 -8.23 2.74 -11.17
C GLY A 143 -8.16 1.30 -11.70
N TYR A 144 -7.23 1.00 -12.62
CA TYR A 144 -7.02 -0.33 -13.21
C TYR A 144 -5.88 -1.13 -12.56
N TRP A 145 -5.20 -0.58 -11.55
CA TRP A 145 -4.17 -1.27 -10.79
C TRP A 145 -4.54 -1.41 -9.31
N ASN A 146 -4.67 -2.67 -8.86
CA ASN A 146 -5.15 -3.05 -7.52
C ASN A 146 -4.05 -3.68 -6.65
N GLY A 147 -2.79 -3.38 -6.95
CA GLY A 147 -1.63 -4.04 -6.34
C GLY A 147 -1.31 -5.41 -6.97
N PRO A 148 -0.19 -6.03 -6.58
CA PRO A 148 0.32 -7.23 -7.27
C PRO A 148 -0.22 -8.55 -6.72
N THR A 149 -1.22 -8.56 -5.84
CA THR A 149 -1.74 -9.80 -5.22
C THR A 149 -2.15 -10.85 -6.26
N LEU A 150 -2.77 -10.44 -7.37
CA LEU A 150 -3.11 -11.35 -8.46
C LEU A 150 -1.85 -11.94 -9.13
N LEU A 151 -0.86 -11.10 -9.43
CA LEU A 151 0.41 -11.53 -10.02
C LEU A 151 1.14 -12.49 -9.08
N ARG A 152 1.19 -12.18 -7.78
CA ARG A 152 1.78 -13.04 -6.75
C ARG A 152 1.15 -14.42 -6.78
N LYS A 153 -0.18 -14.51 -6.72
CA LYS A 153 -0.91 -15.79 -6.84
C LYS A 153 -0.51 -16.54 -8.10
N ILE A 154 -0.47 -15.87 -9.25
CA ILE A 154 -0.11 -16.49 -10.54
C ILE A 154 1.32 -17.05 -10.52
N PHE A 155 2.30 -16.27 -10.06
CA PHE A 155 3.69 -16.71 -10.01
C PHE A 155 3.92 -17.85 -9.01
N HIS A 156 3.11 -17.91 -7.96
CA HIS A 156 3.23 -18.91 -6.89
C HIS A 156 2.35 -20.15 -7.12
N LEU A 157 1.48 -20.17 -8.16
CA LEU A 157 0.59 -21.31 -8.49
C LEU A 157 1.32 -22.66 -8.55
N TRP A 158 2.60 -22.65 -8.93
CA TRP A 158 3.40 -23.84 -9.19
C TRP A 158 4.40 -24.16 -8.09
N MET A 159 4.48 -23.32 -7.04
CA MET A 159 5.35 -23.56 -5.90
C MET A 159 4.56 -24.41 -4.90
N LYS A 160 4.99 -25.66 -4.71
CA LYS A 160 4.48 -26.51 -3.62
C LYS A 160 4.99 -25.96 -2.29
N ASP A 161 4.10 -25.91 -1.30
CA ASP A 161 4.41 -25.54 0.09
C ASP A 161 5.57 -26.36 0.68
#